data_AF-A0A5D2DQF9-F1
#
_entry.id   AF-A0A5D2DQF9-F1
#
_cell.length_a   1.000
_cell.length_b   1.000
_cell.length_c   1.000
_cell.angle_alpha   90.00
_cell.angle_beta   90.00
_cell.angle_gamma   90.00
#
_symmetry.space_group_name_H-M   'P 1'
#
loop_
_entity.id
_entity.type
_entity.pdbx_description
1 polymer ?
#
loop_
_entity_poly.entity_id
_entity_poly.type
_entity_poly.pdbx_seq_one_letter_code
_entity_poly.pdbx_strand_id
1 'polypeptide(L)' 'MHTRLAADAIGWFDCGMFMLKYIDFYSRGLSLCFEQEHMPYFRLRTAKKILKLKAD' A
#
# COMPACT_ATOMS: atom_id res chain seq x y z
N MET A 1 -6.14 21.81 -19.67
CA MET A 1 -4.89 21.12 -19.24
C MET A 1 -4.40 21.71 -17.91
N HIS A 2 -5.16 21.61 -16.80
CA HIS A 2 -4.76 22.25 -15.52
C HIS A 2 -5.38 21.63 -14.23
N THR A 3 -5.55 20.30 -14.14
CA THR A 3 -5.92 19.63 -12.87
C THR A 3 -5.37 18.20 -12.67
N ARG A 4 -4.53 17.65 -13.55
CA ARG A 4 -4.07 16.24 -13.43
C ARG A 4 -2.77 16.00 -12.65
N LEU A 5 -1.97 17.04 -12.39
CA LEU A 5 -0.63 16.86 -11.79
C LEU A 5 -0.63 16.40 -10.31
N ALA A 6 -1.75 16.49 -9.58
CA ALA A 6 -1.81 16.03 -8.19
C ALA A 6 -2.12 14.53 -8.05
N ALA A 7 -2.74 13.90 -9.05
CA ALA A 7 -3.05 12.47 -9.02
C ALA A 7 -1.80 11.61 -9.28
N ASP A 8 -0.90 12.09 -10.15
CA ASP A 8 0.30 11.38 -10.55
C ASP A 8 1.37 11.33 -9.44
N ALA A 9 1.28 12.25 -8.46
CA ALA A 9 2.14 12.26 -7.28
C ALA A 9 1.81 11.10 -6.31
N ILE A 10 0.57 10.64 -6.26
CA ILE A 10 0.14 9.56 -5.35
C ILE A 10 0.86 8.25 -5.69
N GLY A 11 1.17 8.02 -6.96
CA GLY A 11 1.73 6.75 -7.42
C GLY A 11 3.21 6.51 -7.06
N TRP A 12 4.01 7.55 -6.87
CA TRP A 12 5.46 7.40 -6.64
C TRP A 12 5.85 7.19 -5.17
N PHE A 13 5.05 7.64 -4.21
CA PHE A 13 5.38 7.52 -2.78
C PHE A 13 4.98 6.17 -2.17
N ASP A 14 4.24 5.33 -2.89
CA ASP A 14 3.71 4.05 -2.38
C ASP A 14 4.62 2.84 -2.66
N CYS A 15 5.86 3.03 -3.11
CA CYS A 15 6.77 1.93 -3.40
C CYS A 15 6.93 0.96 -2.21
N GLY A 16 7.07 1.49 -0.99
CA GLY A 16 7.15 0.67 0.23
C GLY A 16 5.85 -0.09 0.52
N MET A 17 4.70 0.51 0.24
CA MET A 17 3.40 -0.15 0.41
C MET A 17 3.19 -1.27 -0.61
N PHE A 18 3.61 -1.06 -1.86
CA PHE A 18 3.64 -2.09 -2.88
C PHE A 18 4.52 -3.27 -2.46
N MET A 19 5.73 -3.02 -1.96
CA MET A 19 6.62 -4.09 -1.48
C MET A 19 6.01 -4.88 -0.32
N LEU A 20 5.42 -4.20 0.66
CA LEU A 20 4.75 -4.86 1.79
C LEU A 20 3.58 -5.75 1.33
N LYS A 21 2.77 -5.26 0.39
CA LYS A 21 1.64 -6.02 -0.15
C LYS A 21 2.09 -7.17 -1.06
N TYR A 22 3.14 -6.95 -1.84
CA TYR A 22 3.76 -8.01 -2.65
C TYR A 22 4.20 -9.17 -1.78
N ILE A 23 5.00 -8.90 -0.73
CA ILE A 23 5.48 -9.93 0.19
C ILE A 23 4.32 -10.62 0.91
N ASP A 24 3.30 -9.88 1.34
CA ASP A 24 2.12 -10.44 2.01
C ASP A 24 1.32 -11.42 1.12
N PHE A 25 1.14 -11.11 -0.17
CA PHE A 25 0.48 -11.99 -1.12
C PHE A 25 1.37 -13.19 -1.49
N TYR A 26 2.65 -12.94 -1.76
CA TYR A 26 3.63 -13.97 -2.09
C TYR A 26 3.74 -15.02 -0.96
N SER A 27 3.84 -14.57 0.29
CA SER A 27 3.97 -15.45 1.46
C SER A 27 2.72 -16.31 1.70
N ARG A 28 1.58 -15.94 1.12
CA ARG A 28 0.31 -16.69 1.19
C ARG A 28 0.04 -17.54 -0.05
N GLY A 29 0.95 -17.52 -1.05
CA GLY A 29 0.74 -18.18 -2.34
C GLY A 29 -0.44 -17.60 -3.15
N LEU A 30 -0.77 -16.33 -2.94
CA LEU A 30 -1.89 -15.66 -3.63
C LEU A 30 -1.38 -14.84 -4.83
N SER A 31 -2.19 -14.77 -5.89
CA SER A 31 -1.93 -13.88 -7.02
C SER A 31 -2.05 -12.41 -6.62
N LEU A 32 -1.22 -11.55 -7.22
CA LEU A 32 -1.27 -10.11 -6.98
C LEU A 32 -2.55 -9.52 -7.57
N CYS A 33 -3.55 -9.31 -6.72
CA CYS A 33 -4.85 -8.75 -7.10
C CYS A 33 -5.10 -7.43 -6.35
N PHE A 34 -4.32 -6.40 -6.66
CA PHE A 34 -4.55 -5.05 -6.15
C PHE A 34 -3.97 -3.98 -7.09
N GLU A 35 -4.54 -2.78 -7.00
CA GLU A 35 -4.20 -1.63 -7.84
C GLU A 35 -3.88 -0.38 -7.01
N GLN A 36 -3.37 0.67 -7.66
CA GLN A 36 -2.94 1.91 -6.99
C GLN A 36 -4.08 2.60 -6.23
N GLU A 37 -5.32 2.48 -6.69
CA GLU A 37 -6.53 2.97 -5.99
C GLU A 37 -6.71 2.36 -4.58
N HIS A 38 -6.11 1.21 -4.30
CA HIS A 38 -6.19 0.54 -3.00
C HIS A 38 -5.14 1.07 -2.00
N MET A 39 -4.14 1.83 -2.45
CA MET A 39 -3.03 2.29 -1.59
C MET A 39 -3.47 3.11 -0.37
N PRO A 40 -4.44 4.05 -0.47
CA PRO A 40 -4.93 4.77 0.70
C PRO A 40 -5.47 3.84 1.80
N TYR A 41 -6.20 2.79 1.43
CA TYR A 41 -6.71 1.79 2.37
C TYR A 41 -5.57 0.98 3.00
N PHE A 42 -4.62 0.49 2.19
CA PHE A 42 -3.51 -0.30 2.71
C PHE A 42 -2.62 0.49 3.68
N ARG A 43 -2.36 1.79 3.42
CA ARG A 43 -1.63 2.66 4.35
C ARG A 43 -2.30 2.70 5.73
N LEU A 44 -3.59 3.03 5.76
CA LEU A 44 -4.36 3.13 7.02
C LEU A 44 -4.43 1.79 7.76
N ARG A 45 -4.63 0.68 7.02
CA ARG A 45 -4.68 -0.66 7.62
C ARG A 45 -3.33 -1.09 8.18
N THR A 46 -2.23 -0.80 7.49
CA THR A 46 -0.88 -1.11 7.96
C THR A 46 -0.54 -0.32 9.22
N ALA A 47 -0.82 0.98 9.26
CA ALA A 47 -0.62 1.80 10.46
C ALA A 47 -1.43 1.26 11.66
N LYS A 48 -2.72 0.93 11.46
CA LYS A 48 -3.56 0.31 12.50
C LYS A 48 -3.03 -1.02 13.00
N LYS A 49 -2.38 -1.82 12.15
CA LYS A 49 -1.73 -3.06 12.58
C LYS A 49 -0.49 -2.77 13.40
N ILE A 50 0.42 -1.91 12.92
CA ILE A 50 1.65 -1.54 13.63
C ILE A 50 1.35 -1.00 15.03
N LEU A 51 0.39 -0.08 15.15
CA LEU A 51 0.00 0.50 16.43
C LEU A 51 -0.59 -0.51 17.43
N LYS A 52 -1.08 -1.66 16.95
CA LYS A 52 -1.59 -2.75 17.80
C LYS A 52 -0.53 -3.77 18.17
N LEU A 53 0.59 -3.79 17.46
CA LEU A 53 1.70 -4.68 17.77
C LEU A 53 2.49 -4.07 18.94
N LYS A 54 2.81 -4.89 19.94
CA LYS A 54 3.89 -4.59 20.88
C LYS A 54 5.14 -5.28 20.34
N ALA A 55 6.25 -4.56 20.33
CA ALA A 55 7.55 -5.21 20.17
C ALA A 55 7.87 -5.85 21.53
N ASP A 56 8.08 -7.17 21.50
CA ASP A 56 8.60 -7.94 22.65
C ASP A 56 10.11 -7.68 22.83
#